data_AF-A0A946ZHY7-F1
#
_entry.id   AF-A0A946ZHY7-F1
#
_cell.length_a   1.000
_cell.length_b   1.000
_cell.length_c   1.000
_cell.angle_alpha   90.00
_cell.angle_beta   90.00
_cell.angle_gamma   90.00
#
_symmetry.space_group_name_H-M   'P 1'
#
loop_
_entity.id
_entity.type
_entity.pdbx_description
1 polymer ?
#
loop_
_entity_poly.entity_id
_entity_poly.type
_entity_poly.pdbx_seq_one_letter_code
_entity_poly.pdbx_strand_id
1 'polypeptide(L)' 'FSTIYSKWAKGVHSTANGFKFGVWAGILMGLGDRLTDYGLTNILDFTGTITNGVMYVIFFGIMGIIASFIYGKMSSKKN' A
#
# COMPACT_ATOMS: atom_id res chain seq x y z
N PHE A 1 -5.75 -1.49 -6.82
CA PHE A 1 -4.48 -0.83 -6.43
C PHE A 1 -3.92 0.06 -7.55
N SER A 2 -3.57 -0.51 -8.70
CA SER A 2 -2.96 0.18 -9.86
C SER A 2 -3.77 1.37 -10.42
N THR A 3 -5.09 1.23 -10.56
CA THR A 3 -5.98 2.35 -10.99
C THR A 3 -6.03 3.50 -9.99
N ILE A 4 -5.91 3.21 -8.70
CA ILE A 4 -5.91 4.22 -7.65
C ILE A 4 -4.55 4.92 -7.63
N TYR A 5 -3.46 4.15 -7.74
CA TYR A 5 -2.12 4.70 -7.87
C TYR A 5 -1.97 5.62 -9.09
N SER A 6 -2.52 5.26 -10.25
CA SER A 6 -2.41 6.09 -11.46
C SER A 6 -3.08 7.46 -11.29
N LYS A 7 -4.23 7.51 -10.60
CA LYS A 7 -4.90 8.77 -10.22
C LYS A 7 -4.13 9.54 -9.15
N TRP A 8 -3.54 8.84 -8.17
CA TRP A 8 -2.74 9.45 -7.12
C TRP A 8 -1.45 10.10 -7.65
N ALA A 9 -0.78 9.43 -8.59
CA ALA A 9 0.48 9.90 -9.16
C ALA A 9 0.33 11.12 -10.08
N LYS A 10 -0.89 11.41 -10.57
CA LYS A 10 -1.18 12.55 -11.47
C LYS A 10 -0.17 12.69 -12.64
N GLY A 11 0.29 11.57 -13.19
CA GLY A 11 1.29 11.50 -14.27
C GLY A 11 2.76 11.55 -13.82
N VAL A 12 3.05 11.84 -12.55
CA VAL A 12 4.41 11.82 -11.98
C VAL A 12 4.64 10.50 -11.25
N HIS A 13 5.10 9.50 -12.01
CA HIS A 13 5.37 8.15 -11.52
C HIS A 13 6.79 8.02 -10.95
N SER A 14 7.07 8.70 -9.83
CA SER A 14 8.34 8.56 -9.10
C SER A 14 8.26 7.45 -8.04
N THR A 15 9.42 6.87 -7.70
CA THR A 15 9.56 5.87 -6.63
C THR A 15 9.09 6.39 -5.26
N ALA A 16 9.33 7.68 -4.98
CA ALA A 16 8.85 8.32 -3.76
C ALA A 16 7.32 8.43 -3.71
N ASN A 17 6.66 8.72 -4.84
CA ASN A 17 5.19 8.75 -4.93
C ASN A 17 4.59 7.35 -4.80
N GLY A 18 5.23 6.34 -5.40
CA GLY A 18 4.90 4.93 -5.22
C GLY A 18 4.92 4.49 -3.77
N PHE A 19 6.04 4.77 -3.09
CA PHE A 19 6.20 4.41 -1.69
C PHE A 19 5.19 5.13 -0.79
N LYS A 20 5.00 6.45 -0.96
CA LYS A 20 4.00 7.20 -0.18
C LYS A 20 2.59 6.66 -0.36
N PHE A 21 2.20 6.33 -1.58
CA PHE A 21 0.91 5.71 -1.85
C PHE A 21 0.81 4.32 -1.21
N GLY A 22 1.85 3.50 -1.35
CA GLY A 22 1.93 2.17 -0.75
C GLY A 22 1.80 2.19 0.77
N VAL A 23 2.50 3.11 1.45
CA VAL A 23 2.41 3.29 2.90
C VAL A 23 0.99 3.69 3.32
N TRP A 24 0.37 4.66 2.65
CA TRP A 24 -1.00 5.06 2.96
C TRP A 24 -2.02 3.96 2.70
N ALA A 25 -1.89 3.24 1.59
CA ALA A 25 -2.73 2.08 1.29
C ALA A 25 -2.54 0.97 2.34
N GLY A 26 -1.31 0.73 2.77
CA GLY A 26 -0.98 -0.25 3.81
C GLY A 26 -1.51 0.14 5.18
N ILE A 27 -1.50 1.43 5.54
CA ILE A 27 -2.10 1.92 6.79
C ILE A 27 -3.61 1.71 6.74
N LEU A 28 -4.26 2.17 5.67
CA LEU A 28 -5.72 2.11 5.56
C LEU A 28 -6.24 0.68 5.46
N MET A 29 -5.65 -0.16 4.60
CA MET A 29 -6.07 -1.55 4.45
C MET A 29 -5.56 -2.43 5.58
N GLY A 30 -4.31 -2.27 5.99
CA GLY A 30 -3.67 -3.11 7.00
C GLY A 30 -4.21 -2.88 8.41
N LEU A 31 -4.48 -1.63 8.79
CA LEU A 31 -5.11 -1.35 10.08
C LEU A 31 -6.64 -1.47 10.00
N GLY A 32 -7.29 -1.01 8.93
CA GLY A 32 -8.75 -1.05 8.82
C GLY A 32 -9.33 -2.47 8.86
N ASP A 33 -8.75 -3.38 8.08
CA ASP A 33 -9.20 -4.77 8.01
C ASP A 33 -8.92 -5.50 9.34
N ARG A 34 -7.73 -5.28 9.92
CA ARG A 34 -7.30 -5.98 11.14
C ARG A 34 -7.93 -5.45 12.43
N LEU A 35 -8.24 -4.16 12.54
CA LEU A 35 -9.03 -3.63 13.66
C LEU A 35 -10.45 -4.20 13.64
N THR A 36 -11.02 -4.35 12.43
CA THR A 36 -12.35 -4.95 12.25
C THR A 36 -12.32 -6.43 12.63
N ASP A 37 -11.30 -7.17 12.20
CA ASP A 37 -11.11 -8.57 12.59
C ASP A 37 -10.87 -8.73 14.10
N TYR A 38 -10.03 -7.89 14.71
CA TYR A 38 -9.82 -7.91 16.16
C TYR A 38 -11.12 -7.70 16.93
N GLY A 39 -11.95 -6.75 16.49
CA GLY A 39 -13.22 -6.43 17.15
C GLY A 39 -14.32 -7.47 16.92
N LEU A 40 -14.25 -8.26 15.84
CA LEU A 40 -15.34 -9.16 15.43
C LEU A 40 -15.04 -10.65 15.59
N THR A 41 -13.79 -11.08 15.34
CA THR A 41 -13.46 -12.49 15.22
C THR A 41 -12.58 -13.02 16.36
N ASN A 42 -11.97 -12.16 17.19
CA ASN A 42 -11.09 -12.55 18.31
C ASN A 42 -9.96 -13.54 17.91
N ILE A 43 -9.60 -13.61 16.63
CA ILE A 43 -8.62 -14.58 16.10
C ILE A 43 -7.19 -14.24 16.53
N LEU A 44 -6.89 -12.97 16.77
CA LEU A 44 -5.56 -12.47 17.15
C LEU A 44 -5.69 -11.58 18.40
N ASP A 45 -4.75 -11.71 19.33
CA ASP A 45 -4.60 -10.73 20.42
C ASP A 45 -4.24 -9.34 19.88
N PHE A 46 -4.50 -8.29 20.67
CA PHE A 46 -4.25 -6.89 20.26
C PHE A 46 -2.83 -6.65 19.72
N THR A 47 -1.83 -7.24 20.38
CA THR A 47 -0.43 -7.19 19.95
C THR A 47 -0.20 -7.89 18.61
N GLY A 48 -0.89 -9.01 18.38
CA GLY A 48 -0.86 -9.72 17.09
C GLY A 48 -1.46 -8.88 15.98
N THR A 49 -2.59 -8.22 16.24
CA THR A 49 -3.27 -7.32 15.30
C THR A 49 -2.38 -6.15 14.87
N ILE A 50 -1.73 -5.47 15.82
CA ILE A 50 -0.81 -4.36 15.51
C ILE A 50 0.41 -4.85 14.71
N THR A 51 1.04 -5.95 15.14
CA THR A 51 2.22 -6.50 14.47
C THR A 51 1.90 -6.88 13.02
N ASN A 52 0.74 -7.51 12.80
CA ASN A 52 0.29 -7.87 11.45
C ASN A 52 -0.03 -6.62 10.62
N GLY A 53 -0.64 -5.59 11.23
CA GLY A 53 -0.87 -4.30 10.59
C GLY A 53 0.42 -3.64 10.09
N VAL A 54 1.48 -3.63 10.92
CA VAL A 54 2.80 -3.09 10.54
C VAL A 54 3.42 -3.87 9.39
N MET A 55 3.37 -5.21 9.42
CA MET A 55 3.81 -6.08 8.31
C MET A 55 3.10 -5.71 7.00
N TYR A 56 1.81 -5.44 7.05
CA TYR A 56 1.03 -5.03 5.87
C TYR A 56 1.41 -3.64 5.36
N VAL A 57 1.71 -2.69 6.23
CA VAL A 57 2.24 -1.37 5.83
C VAL A 57 3.54 -1.53 5.05
N ILE A 58 4.44 -2.38 5.51
CA ILE A 58 5.71 -2.67 4.83
C ILE A 58 5.43 -3.33 3.47
N PHE A 59 4.57 -4.35 3.44
CA PHE A 59 4.20 -5.07 2.21
C PHE A 59 3.61 -4.13 1.14
N PHE A 60 2.63 -3.31 1.51
CA PHE A 60 2.02 -2.36 0.59
C PHE A 60 2.97 -1.22 0.20
N GLY A 61 3.87 -0.81 1.08
CA GLY A 61 4.97 0.12 0.75
C GLY A 61 5.85 -0.42 -0.38
N ILE A 62 6.28 -1.68 -0.29
CA ILE A 62 7.06 -2.36 -1.33
C ILE A 62 6.25 -2.49 -2.63
N MET A 63 4.97 -2.89 -2.54
CA MET A 63 4.09 -2.96 -3.71
C MET A 63 3.90 -1.61 -4.39
N GLY A 64 3.84 -0.52 -3.63
CA GLY A 64 3.79 0.84 -4.14
C GLY A 64 5.06 1.22 -4.92
N ILE A 65 6.24 0.82 -4.43
CA ILE A 65 7.52 0.99 -5.14
C ILE A 65 7.49 0.22 -6.46
N ILE A 66 7.11 -1.06 -6.46
CA ILE A 66 7.04 -1.89 -7.68
C ILE A 66 6.07 -1.27 -8.69
N ALA A 67 4.88 -0.84 -8.24
CA ALA A 67 3.90 -0.18 -9.09
C ALA A 67 4.48 1.09 -9.73
N SER A 68 5.16 1.94 -8.95
CA SER A 68 5.79 3.15 -9.50
C SER A 68 6.87 2.86 -10.54
N PHE A 69 7.66 1.81 -10.34
CA PHE A 69 8.71 1.42 -11.26
C PHE A 69 8.15 0.93 -12.60
N ILE A 70 7.09 0.11 -12.55
CA ILE A 70 6.39 -0.38 -13.75
C ILE A 70 5.74 0.79 -14.51
N TYR A 71 5.00 1.66 -13.80
CA TYR A 71 4.35 2.82 -14.43
C TYR A 71 5.38 3.82 -15.01
N GLY A 72 6.50 4.05 -14.33
CA GLY A 72 7.59 4.88 -14.84
C GLY A 72 8.19 4.32 -16.13
N LYS A 73 8.45 3.01 -16.19
CA LYS A 73 8.95 2.33 -17.39
C LYS A 73 7.92 2.34 -18.54
N MET A 74 6.64 2.11 -18.25
CA MET A 74 5.59 2.15 -19.27
C MET A 74 5.38 3.57 -19.84
N SER A 75 5.44 4.60 -18.99
CA SER A 75 5.33 5.99 -19.44
C SER A 75 6.52 6.41 -20.30
N SER A 76 7.72 5.92 -19.99
CA SER A 76 8.94 6.21 -20.77
C SER A 76 8.96 5.58 -22.15
N LYS A 77 8.19 4.50 -22.39
CA LYS A 77 8.14 3.80 -23.68
C LYS A 77 7.23 4.50 -24.71
N LYS A 78 6.47 5.53 -24.28
CA LYS A 78 5.52 6.26 -25.15
C LYS A 78 6.12 7.53 -25.78
N ASN A 79 7.41 7.82 -25.51
CA ASN A 79 8.15 8.91 -26.13
C ASN A 79 9.13 8.37 -27.18
#